data_AF-A0A1S6JPY7-F1
#
_entry.id   AF-A0A1S6JPY7-F1
#
_cell.length_a   1.000
_cell.length_b   1.000
_cell.length_c   1.000
_cell.angle_alpha   90.00
_cell.angle_beta   90.00
_cell.angle_gamma   90.00
#
_symmetry.space_group_name_H-M   'P 1'
#
loop_
_entity.id
_entity.type
_entity.pdbx_description
1 polymer ?
#
loop_
_entity_poly.entity_id
_entity_poly.type
_entity_poly.pdbx_seq_one_letter_code
_entity_poly.pdbx_strand_id
1 'polypeptide(L)'
;MIYVQILSFLCLSVLLAEAMPAPQTTRATISDEALESALNDKRYLMRQLKCALGEGVCDPVGRRLKTFAPLVLRGACPQCSPTETRQIQKVLSHIQRHHPKEWSKIVKQFTS
;
A
#
# COMPACT_ATOMS: atom_id res chain seq x y z
N MET A 1 47.66 -6.37 34.55
CA MET A 1 47.46 -5.05 33.90
C MET A 1 46.91 -5.17 32.47
N ILE A 2 47.35 -6.15 31.67
CA ILE A 2 46.84 -6.44 30.32
C ILE A 2 45.34 -6.84 30.27
N TYR A 3 44.85 -7.63 31.24
CA TYR A 3 43.45 -8.09 31.27
C TYR A 3 42.42 -6.96 31.46
N VAL A 4 42.76 -5.88 32.17
CA VAL A 4 41.86 -4.73 32.42
C VAL A 4 41.72 -3.87 31.15
N GLN A 5 42.78 -3.74 30.35
CA GLN A 5 42.71 -3.06 29.05
C GLN A 5 41.91 -3.88 28.03
N ILE A 6 42.00 -5.21 28.05
CA ILE A 6 41.22 -6.09 27.16
C ILE A 6 39.72 -6.05 27.50
N LEU A 7 39.36 -6.07 28.80
CA LEU A 7 37.98 -5.92 29.27
C LEU A 7 37.38 -4.54 28.95
N SER A 8 38.20 -3.48 29.01
CA SER A 8 37.80 -2.12 28.64
C SER A 8 37.50 -2.00 27.12
N PHE A 9 38.32 -2.62 26.27
CA PHE A 9 38.11 -2.62 24.82
C PHE A 9 36.91 -3.46 24.36
N LEU A 10 36.62 -4.57 25.03
CA LEU A 10 35.46 -5.43 24.74
C LEU A 10 34.11 -4.78 25.10
N CYS A 11 34.11 -3.80 26.00
CA CYS A 11 32.90 -3.05 26.36
C CYS A 11 32.55 -1.96 25.34
N LEU A 12 33.55 -1.46 24.60
CA LEU A 12 33.38 -0.37 23.64
C LEU A 12 32.78 -0.82 22.29
N SER A 13 32.88 -2.10 21.94
CA SER A 13 32.36 -2.63 20.67
C SER A 13 30.86 -2.97 20.71
N VAL A 14 30.25 -3.07 21.90
CA VAL A 14 28.84 -3.51 22.06
C VAL A 14 27.85 -2.33 22.00
N LEU A 15 28.31 -1.07 22.02
CA LEU A 15 27.41 0.10 21.98
C LEU A 15 26.94 0.53 20.59
N LEU A 16 27.41 -0.07 19.50
CA LEU A 16 26.85 0.15 18.16
C LEU A 16 25.74 -0.85 17.85
N ALA A 17 24.73 -0.91 18.71
CA ALA A 17 23.40 -1.33 18.30
C ALA A 17 22.77 -0.15 17.54
N GLU A 18 23.21 0.09 16.30
CA GLU A 18 22.49 0.98 15.41
C GLU A 18 21.09 0.42 15.22
N ALA A 19 20.11 1.10 15.83
CA ALA A 19 18.70 0.83 15.60
C ALA A 19 18.46 0.93 14.09
N MET A 20 18.27 -0.21 13.43
CA MET A 20 17.95 -0.26 12.01
C MET A 20 16.73 0.64 11.79
N PRO A 21 16.85 1.77 11.07
CA PRO A 21 15.68 2.56 10.75
C PRO A 21 14.79 1.66 9.90
N ALA A 22 13.55 1.43 10.36
CA ALA A 22 12.54 0.71 9.60
C ALA A 22 12.50 1.29 8.18
N PRO A 23 12.42 0.46 7.11
CA PRO A 23 12.45 0.94 5.74
C PRO A 23 11.30 1.93 5.53
N GLN A 24 11.62 3.22 5.56
CA GLN A 24 10.68 4.28 5.23
C GLN A 24 10.54 4.26 3.72
N THR A 25 9.69 3.35 3.24
CA THR A 25 9.17 3.41 1.88
C THR A 25 8.53 4.78 1.73
N THR A 26 9.17 5.66 0.95
CA THR A 26 8.65 6.97 0.60
C THR A 26 7.28 6.73 0.00
N ARG A 27 6.23 6.98 0.79
CA ARG A 27 4.86 6.75 0.33
C ARG A 27 4.63 7.80 -0.76
N ALA A 28 4.64 7.37 -2.01
CA ALA A 28 4.25 8.25 -3.11
C ALA A 28 2.87 8.83 -2.81
N THR A 29 2.82 10.15 -2.61
CA THR A 29 1.60 10.92 -2.41
C THR A 29 0.96 11.14 -3.77
N ILE A 30 -0.29 10.71 -3.94
CA ILE A 30 -1.05 10.91 -5.17
C ILE A 30 -1.94 12.14 -4.95
N SER A 31 -1.87 13.14 -5.84
CA SER A 31 -2.79 14.28 -5.80
C SER A 31 -4.18 13.88 -6.29
N ASP A 32 -5.19 14.64 -5.91
CA ASP A 32 -6.57 14.32 -6.31
C ASP A 32 -6.78 14.46 -7.82
N GLU A 33 -6.07 15.38 -8.48
CA GLU A 33 -6.12 15.55 -9.94
C GLU A 33 -5.50 14.36 -10.68
N ALA A 34 -4.37 13.86 -10.18
CA ALA A 34 -3.73 12.67 -10.72
C ALA A 34 -4.63 11.43 -10.53
N LEU A 35 -5.33 11.34 -9.39
CA LEU A 35 -6.29 10.29 -9.13
C LEU A 35 -7.48 10.36 -10.11
N GLU A 36 -8.07 11.54 -10.31
CA GLU A 36 -9.18 11.71 -11.26
C GLU A 36 -8.77 11.38 -12.69
N SER A 37 -7.59 11.83 -13.11
CA SER A 37 -7.04 11.49 -14.43
C SER A 37 -6.90 9.97 -14.60
N ALA A 38 -6.38 9.28 -13.58
CA ALA A 38 -6.24 7.83 -13.59
C ALA A 38 -7.58 7.08 -13.60
N LEU A 39 -8.62 7.60 -12.93
CA LEU A 39 -9.97 7.05 -12.94
C LEU A 39 -10.64 7.22 -14.31
N ASN A 40 -10.39 8.34 -14.98
CA ASN A 40 -10.95 8.62 -16.31
C ASN A 40 -10.22 7.86 -17.44
N ASP A 41 -8.97 7.45 -17.24
CA ASP A 41 -8.28 6.54 -18.16
C ASP A 41 -8.79 5.09 -17.96
N LYS A 42 -9.81 4.73 -18.73
CA LYS A 42 -10.38 3.38 -18.77
C LYS A 42 -9.32 2.28 -18.99
N ARG A 43 -8.31 2.52 -19.83
CA ARG A 43 -7.29 1.50 -20.12
C ARG A 43 -6.38 1.31 -18.92
N TYR A 44 -6.01 2.39 -18.22
CA TYR A 44 -5.26 2.34 -16.97
C TYR A 44 -6.06 1.66 -15.87
N LEU A 45 -7.29 2.11 -15.62
CA LEU A 45 -8.17 1.56 -14.59
C LEU A 45 -8.35 0.04 -14.77
N MET A 46 -8.63 -0.43 -15.99
CA MET A 46 -8.78 -1.87 -16.26
C MET A 46 -7.50 -2.67 -15.98
N ARG A 47 -6.30 -2.10 -16.19
CA ARG A 47 -5.04 -2.79 -15.81
C ARG A 47 -4.94 -2.92 -14.28
N GLN A 48 -5.28 -1.86 -13.54
CA GLN A 48 -5.26 -1.90 -12.08
C GLN A 48 -6.29 -2.87 -11.51
N LEU A 49 -7.48 -2.93 -12.09
CA LEU A 49 -8.52 -3.89 -11.73
C LEU A 49 -8.07 -5.33 -11.97
N LYS A 50 -7.46 -5.61 -13.14
CA LYS A 50 -6.90 -6.95 -13.42
C LYS A 50 -5.83 -7.34 -12.42
N CYS A 51 -4.92 -6.43 -12.06
CA CYS A 51 -3.94 -6.66 -10.99
C CYS A 51 -4.63 -7.00 -9.65
N ALA A 52 -5.63 -6.21 -9.26
CA ALA A 52 -6.38 -6.42 -8.01
C ALA A 52 -7.06 -7.80 -7.97
N LEU A 53 -7.61 -8.25 -9.10
CA LEU A 53 -8.21 -9.58 -9.28
C LEU A 53 -7.18 -10.71 -9.49
N GLY A 54 -5.90 -10.41 -9.62
CA GLY A 54 -4.86 -11.40 -9.92
C GLY A 54 -4.86 -11.90 -11.37
N GLU A 55 -5.59 -11.23 -12.27
CA GLU A 55 -5.71 -11.55 -13.70
C GLU A 55 -4.63 -10.85 -14.56
N GLY A 56 -3.65 -10.15 -13.95
CA GLY A 56 -2.65 -9.40 -14.71
C GLY A 56 -1.48 -8.86 -13.89
N VAL A 57 -0.54 -8.23 -14.60
CA VAL A 57 0.66 -7.62 -14.01
C VAL A 57 0.29 -6.43 -13.13
N CYS A 58 0.93 -6.34 -11.97
CA CYS A 58 0.75 -5.25 -11.03
C CYS A 58 1.91 -4.25 -11.09
N ASP A 59 1.59 -2.96 -11.16
CA ASP A 59 2.51 -1.87 -10.87
C ASP A 59 2.44 -1.51 -9.36
N PRO A 60 3.24 -0.55 -8.86
CA PRO A 60 3.18 -0.14 -7.46
C PRO A 60 1.78 0.33 -7.00
N VAL A 61 1.02 0.98 -7.88
CA VAL A 61 -0.32 1.49 -7.59
C VAL A 61 -1.32 0.35 -7.46
N GLY A 62 -1.34 -0.58 -8.41
CA GLY A 62 -2.17 -1.77 -8.39
C GLY A 62 -1.89 -2.67 -7.20
N ARG A 63 -0.61 -2.82 -6.80
CA ARG A 63 -0.25 -3.55 -5.57
C ARG A 63 -0.84 -2.90 -4.32
N ARG A 64 -0.78 -1.56 -4.22
CA ARG A 64 -1.40 -0.83 -3.13
C ARG A 64 -2.91 -1.00 -3.12
N LEU A 65 -3.56 -0.81 -4.28
CA LEU A 65 -5.01 -1.01 -4.40
C LEU A 65 -5.42 -2.42 -3.97
N LYS A 66 -4.70 -3.45 -4.43
CA LYS A 66 -4.93 -4.86 -4.06
C LYS A 66 -4.80 -5.10 -2.55
N THR A 67 -3.87 -4.40 -1.89
CA THR A 67 -3.61 -4.55 -0.45
C THR A 67 -4.66 -3.83 0.39
N PHE A 68 -5.03 -2.60 0.01
CA PHE A 68 -5.87 -1.74 0.84
C PHE A 68 -7.36 -1.80 0.53
N ALA A 69 -7.75 -2.07 -0.73
CA ALA A 69 -9.16 -2.22 -1.11
C ALA A 69 -9.93 -3.20 -0.20
N PRO A 70 -9.44 -4.43 0.08
CA PRO A 70 -10.16 -5.35 0.97
C PRO A 70 -10.25 -4.86 2.41
N LEU A 71 -9.30 -4.06 2.90
CA LEU A 71 -9.33 -3.48 4.24
C LEU A 71 -10.40 -2.38 4.33
N VAL A 72 -10.41 -1.48 3.35
CA VAL A 72 -11.40 -0.39 3.26
C VAL A 72 -12.82 -0.95 3.09
N LEU A 73 -13.00 -2.02 2.30
CA LEU A 73 -14.30 -2.69 2.14
C LEU A 73 -14.82 -3.32 3.44
N ARG A 74 -13.93 -3.78 4.32
CA ARG A 74 -14.30 -4.34 5.64
C ARG A 74 -14.58 -3.26 6.69
N GLY A 75 -14.38 -1.99 6.35
CA GLY A 75 -14.69 -0.85 7.21
C GLY A 75 -13.52 -0.31 8.03
N ALA A 76 -12.32 -0.89 7.94
CA ALA A 76 -11.15 -0.40 8.66
C ALA A 76 -9.85 -0.63 7.89
N CYS A 77 -9.06 0.43 7.70
CA CYS A 77 -7.70 0.35 7.19
C CYS A 77 -6.72 1.02 8.17
N PRO A 78 -6.16 0.28 9.15
CA PRO A 78 -5.21 0.84 10.12
C PRO A 78 -3.87 1.25 9.49
N GLN A 79 -3.57 0.72 8.31
CA GLN A 79 -2.33 0.98 7.57
C GLN A 79 -2.46 2.13 6.55
N CYS A 80 -3.68 2.67 6.37
CA CYS A 80 -3.96 3.77 5.44
C CYS A 80 -3.89 5.11 6.17
N SER A 81 -3.32 6.12 5.52
CA SER A 81 -3.52 7.52 5.91
C SER A 81 -4.99 7.96 5.69
N PRO A 82 -5.46 9.02 6.37
CA PRO A 82 -6.80 9.56 6.13
C PRO A 82 -7.07 9.92 4.66
N THR A 83 -6.06 10.43 3.96
CA THR A 83 -6.12 10.74 2.54
C THR A 83 -6.26 9.47 1.69
N GLU A 84 -5.42 8.45 1.94
CA GLU A 84 -5.50 7.18 1.21
C GLU A 84 -6.86 6.51 1.38
N THR A 85 -7.41 6.50 2.60
CA THR A 85 -8.75 5.96 2.84
C THR A 85 -9.81 6.66 2.00
N ARG A 86 -9.80 8.01 1.96
CA ARG A 86 -10.73 8.79 1.14
C ARG A 86 -10.54 8.51 -0.36
N GLN A 87 -9.29 8.42 -0.82
CA GLN A 87 -8.97 8.13 -2.21
C GLN A 87 -9.42 6.73 -2.62
N ILE A 88 -9.18 5.71 -1.79
CA ILE A 88 -9.66 4.33 -2.05
C ILE A 88 -11.18 4.29 -2.07
N GLN A 89 -11.86 4.94 -1.11
CA GLN A 89 -13.32 5.04 -1.12
C GLN A 89 -13.85 5.69 -2.41
N LYS A 90 -13.18 6.74 -2.90
CA LYS A 90 -13.51 7.40 -4.17
C LYS A 90 -13.34 6.45 -5.36
N VAL A 91 -12.23 5.72 -5.42
CA VAL A 91 -11.95 4.72 -6.45
C VAL A 91 -13.03 3.63 -6.44
N LEU A 92 -13.33 3.04 -5.27
CA LEU A 92 -14.35 2.01 -5.12
C LEU A 92 -15.73 2.52 -5.55
N SER A 93 -16.11 3.74 -5.14
CA SER A 93 -17.37 4.38 -5.54
C SER A 93 -17.44 4.65 -7.04
N HIS A 94 -16.32 5.04 -7.66
CA HIS A 94 -16.23 5.25 -9.10
C HIS A 94 -16.43 3.92 -9.86
N ILE A 95 -15.75 2.85 -9.44
CA ILE A 95 -15.86 1.51 -10.03
C ILE A 95 -17.29 0.98 -9.88
N GLN A 96 -17.90 1.13 -8.70
CA GLN A 96 -19.27 0.69 -8.45
C GLN A 96 -20.28 1.35 -9.42
N ARG A 97 -20.12 2.65 -9.71
CA ARG A 97 -21.05 3.40 -10.57
C ARG A 97 -20.81 3.18 -12.07
N HIS A 98 -19.55 3.15 -12.50
CA HIS A 98 -19.21 3.13 -13.94
C HIS A 98 -18.84 1.74 -14.46
N HIS A 99 -18.47 0.81 -13.57
CA HIS A 99 -17.93 -0.52 -13.89
C HIS A 99 -18.58 -1.63 -13.03
N PRO A 100 -19.93 -1.81 -13.08
CA PRO A 100 -20.64 -2.73 -12.18
C PRO A 100 -20.24 -4.20 -12.35
N LYS A 101 -19.80 -4.60 -13.55
CA LYS A 101 -19.34 -5.97 -13.84
C LYS A 101 -18.03 -6.26 -13.09
N GLU A 102 -17.06 -5.36 -13.19
CA GLU A 102 -15.79 -5.43 -12.48
C GLU A 102 -15.97 -5.27 -10.98
N TRP A 103 -16.88 -4.39 -10.54
CA TRP A 103 -17.27 -4.25 -9.14
C TRP A 103 -17.72 -5.58 -8.54
N SER A 104 -18.59 -6.31 -9.25
CA SER A 104 -19.10 -7.61 -8.79
C SER A 104 -17.98 -8.63 -8.59
N LYS A 105 -16.97 -8.62 -9.47
CA LYS A 105 -15.77 -9.45 -9.31
C LYS A 105 -14.94 -9.04 -8.10
N ILE A 106 -14.73 -7.73 -7.89
CA ILE A 106 -13.98 -7.20 -6.75
C ILE A 106 -14.62 -7.60 -5.43
N VAL A 107 -15.93 -7.39 -5.30
CA VAL A 107 -16.67 -7.75 -4.09
C VAL A 107 -16.51 -9.25 -3.86
N LYS A 108 -16.78 -10.08 -4.87
CA LYS A 108 -16.56 -11.52 -4.77
C LYS A 108 -15.13 -11.88 -4.35
N GLN A 109 -14.11 -11.24 -4.90
CA GLN A 109 -12.72 -11.53 -4.57
C GLN A 109 -12.32 -11.12 -3.14
N PHE A 110 -12.90 -10.05 -2.60
CA PHE A 110 -12.46 -9.44 -1.34
C PHE A 110 -13.37 -9.70 -0.15
N THR A 111 -14.63 -10.10 -0.39
CA THR A 111 -15.60 -10.44 0.65
C THR A 111 -15.89 -11.94 0.76
N SER A 112 -15.36 -12.77 -0.16
CA SER A 112 -15.35 -14.23 0.00
C SER A 112 -14.23 -14.71 0.91
#